data_AF-A0A7X6ZDZ1-F1
#
_entry.id   AF-A0A7X6ZDZ1-F1
#
_cell.length_a   1.000
_cell.length_b   1.000
_cell.length_c   1.000
_cell.angle_alpha   90.00
_cell.angle_beta   90.00
_cell.angle_gamma   90.00
#
_symmetry.space_group_name_H-M   'P 1'
#
loop_
_entity.id
_entity.type
_entity.pdbx_description
1 polymer ?
#
loop_
_entity_poly.entity_id
_entity_poly.type
_entity_poly.pdbx_seq_one_letter_code
_entity_poly.pdbx_strand_id
1 'polypeptide(L)'
;MKKFKSKLAVILVLVFVFTMVLGSSAFANWTSVQKVDAYSGVKIFYNGQQVLNPTQPLIINDTTYVPLRMIMELVGTGVTWDALNYRVMLTGAGSKELAAKDKEIAELKDKIKQLENTVAKSKGGDLDEIEEDLIDIFEDAGDEYFDDDRIKVTFALSGDEDDLAYTIKLDFDRSREYDDLSDVNKRDIESFLDDVEEEIQDLIDGTDFEDADITGRLQDNDDSKLRVTYNGRSYTFNLGSTADIDDIEDDVTNAFKGAGQKYFGDSAVRVNISLSGDEDDINYDAEIDASYSNYYSEDKELALGDINRLIKAVESEIEDVIDGTDFEDADIRGNYSVEYK
;
A
#
# COMPACT_ATOMS: atom_id res chain seq x y z
N MET A 1 -103.51 75.96 -6.83
CA MET A 1 -102.18 75.34 -6.57
C MET A 1 -101.49 74.71 -7.79
N LYS A 2 -102.16 74.42 -8.91
CA LYS A 2 -101.54 73.76 -10.09
C LYS A 2 -100.47 74.60 -10.83
N LYS A 3 -100.66 75.93 -10.94
CA LYS A 3 -99.69 76.84 -11.61
C LYS A 3 -98.41 77.12 -10.80
N PHE A 4 -98.42 76.85 -9.49
CA PHE A 4 -97.23 77.03 -8.63
C PHE A 4 -96.30 75.82 -8.71
N LYS A 5 -96.87 74.60 -8.80
CA LYS A 5 -96.11 73.35 -8.97
C LYS A 5 -95.37 73.27 -10.32
N SER A 6 -95.96 73.80 -11.40
CA SER A 6 -95.29 73.82 -12.71
C SER A 6 -94.13 74.81 -12.78
N LYS A 7 -94.22 75.97 -12.12
CA LYS A 7 -93.11 76.94 -12.03
C LYS A 7 -91.97 76.43 -11.14
N LEU A 8 -92.29 75.76 -10.04
CA LEU A 8 -91.29 75.14 -9.16
C LEU A 8 -90.52 74.01 -9.87
N ALA A 9 -91.22 73.20 -10.67
CA ALA A 9 -90.60 72.13 -11.46
C ALA A 9 -89.63 72.67 -12.52
N VAL A 10 -89.99 73.77 -13.20
CA VAL A 10 -89.12 74.41 -14.20
C VAL A 10 -87.87 75.03 -13.57
N ILE A 11 -88.00 75.63 -12.38
CA ILE A 11 -86.84 76.16 -11.64
C ILE A 11 -85.93 75.03 -11.16
N LEU A 12 -86.49 73.91 -10.69
CA LEU A 12 -85.71 72.73 -10.30
C LEU A 12 -84.93 72.13 -11.47
N VAL A 13 -85.55 72.03 -12.65
CA VAL A 13 -84.88 71.56 -13.87
C VAL A 13 -83.81 72.54 -14.32
N LEU A 14 -84.06 73.85 -14.25
CA LEU A 14 -83.05 74.86 -14.61
C LEU A 14 -81.87 74.87 -13.63
N VAL A 15 -82.10 74.72 -12.33
CA VAL A 15 -81.03 74.58 -11.33
C VAL A 15 -80.24 73.29 -11.58
N PHE A 16 -80.92 72.19 -11.88
CA PHE A 16 -80.26 70.91 -12.19
C PHE A 16 -79.38 71.01 -13.45
N VAL A 17 -79.88 71.64 -14.52
CA VAL A 17 -79.13 71.89 -15.75
C VAL A 17 -77.98 72.87 -15.51
N PHE A 18 -78.18 73.90 -14.68
CA PHE A 18 -77.13 74.87 -14.35
C PHE A 18 -76.02 74.25 -13.47
N THR A 19 -76.36 73.35 -12.54
CA THR A 19 -75.36 72.58 -11.77
C THR A 19 -74.63 71.54 -12.60
N MET A 20 -75.27 71.00 -13.65
CA MET A 20 -74.64 70.06 -14.58
C MET A 20 -73.62 70.75 -15.51
N VAL A 21 -73.85 72.02 -15.86
CA VAL A 21 -72.94 72.79 -16.73
C VAL A 21 -71.74 73.35 -15.97
N LEU A 22 -71.86 73.58 -14.66
CA LEU A 22 -70.76 74.07 -13.81
C LEU A 22 -69.95 72.95 -13.12
N GLY A 23 -70.40 71.70 -13.22
CA GLY A 23 -69.77 70.55 -12.55
C GLY A 23 -68.56 69.93 -13.27
N SER A 24 -68.19 70.38 -14.46
CA SER A 24 -67.20 69.71 -15.33
C SER A 24 -65.77 70.25 -15.26
N SER A 25 -65.46 71.27 -14.46
CA SER A 25 -64.13 71.91 -14.46
C SER A 25 -63.31 71.72 -13.17
N ALA A 26 -63.44 70.59 -12.47
CA ALA A 26 -62.65 70.35 -11.25
C ALA A 26 -62.09 68.92 -11.04
N PHE A 27 -62.09 68.04 -12.05
CA PHE A 27 -61.46 66.71 -11.94
C PHE A 27 -60.50 66.35 -13.09
N ALA A 28 -60.03 67.33 -13.85
CA ALA A 28 -59.01 67.12 -14.88
C ALA A 28 -57.71 67.81 -14.48
N ASN A 29 -57.00 67.29 -13.47
CA ASN A 29 -55.60 67.69 -13.23
C ASN A 29 -54.77 66.72 -12.37
N TRP A 30 -55.02 65.40 -12.37
CA TRP A 30 -54.17 64.40 -11.68
C TRP A 30 -53.69 63.24 -12.55
N THR A 31 -53.60 63.43 -13.86
CA THR A 31 -52.88 62.52 -14.75
C THR A 31 -52.01 63.31 -15.71
N SER A 32 -51.03 64.02 -15.17
CA SER A 32 -49.85 64.37 -15.96
C SER A 32 -49.13 63.05 -16.27
N VAL A 33 -49.56 62.36 -17.33
CA VAL A 33 -48.76 61.30 -17.95
C VAL A 33 -47.49 62.00 -18.41
N GLN A 34 -46.40 61.83 -17.66
CA GLN A 34 -45.10 62.25 -18.14
C GLN A 34 -44.77 61.36 -19.32
N LYS A 35 -44.79 61.94 -20.52
CA LYS A 35 -44.21 61.30 -21.69
C LYS A 35 -42.70 61.29 -21.48
N VAL A 36 -42.12 60.11 -21.57
CA VAL A 36 -40.68 59.89 -21.45
C VAL A 36 -40.22 59.33 -22.79
N ASP A 37 -39.16 59.93 -23.34
CA ASP A 37 -38.53 59.41 -24.55
C ASP A 37 -37.80 58.12 -24.19
N ALA A 38 -38.17 57.03 -24.87
CA ALA A 38 -37.57 55.71 -24.69
C ALA A 38 -36.93 55.28 -26.01
N TYR A 39 -35.63 55.00 -25.98
CA TYR A 39 -34.88 54.55 -27.14
C TYR A 39 -34.65 53.03 -27.07
N SER A 40 -34.84 52.34 -28.20
CA SER A 40 -34.60 50.90 -28.36
C SER A 40 -33.34 50.63 -29.18
N GLY A 41 -32.87 49.37 -29.22
CA GLY A 41 -31.69 48.96 -30.00
C GLY A 41 -30.49 48.51 -29.16
N VAL A 42 -30.63 48.42 -27.84
CA VAL A 42 -29.64 47.80 -26.97
C VAL A 42 -29.58 46.30 -27.23
N LYS A 43 -28.41 45.79 -27.62
CA LYS A 43 -28.14 44.37 -27.83
C LYS A 43 -27.48 43.78 -26.59
N ILE A 44 -27.95 42.61 -26.17
CA ILE A 44 -27.38 41.87 -25.05
C ILE A 44 -26.69 40.63 -25.61
N PHE A 45 -25.47 40.36 -25.13
CA PHE A 45 -24.71 39.16 -25.46
C PHE A 45 -24.43 38.38 -24.18
N TYR A 46 -24.61 37.07 -24.22
CA TYR A 46 -24.26 36.15 -23.16
C TYR A 46 -23.43 35.02 -23.76
N ASN A 47 -22.23 34.78 -23.23
CA ASN A 47 -21.25 33.82 -23.76
C ASN A 47 -21.02 33.95 -25.29
N GLY A 48 -20.95 35.19 -25.80
CA GLY A 48 -20.71 35.47 -27.22
C GLY A 48 -21.93 35.35 -28.14
N GLN A 49 -23.08 34.90 -27.63
CA GLN A 49 -24.32 34.78 -28.41
C GLN A 49 -25.28 35.94 -28.10
N GLN A 50 -25.91 36.50 -29.13
CA GLN A 50 -26.91 37.55 -28.95
C GLN A 50 -28.19 36.97 -28.34
N VAL A 51 -28.63 37.56 -27.23
CA VAL A 51 -29.87 37.18 -26.54
C VAL A 51 -31.05 37.89 -27.20
N LEU A 52 -32.01 37.12 -27.71
CA LEU A 52 -33.26 37.63 -28.27
C LEU A 52 -34.38 37.49 -27.24
N ASN A 53 -35.10 38.59 -26.97
CA ASN A 53 -36.22 38.60 -26.04
C ASN A 53 -37.36 39.47 -26.58
N PRO A 54 -38.64 39.05 -26.44
CA PRO A 54 -39.79 39.87 -26.79
C PRO A 54 -39.82 41.23 -26.09
N THR A 55 -39.37 41.30 -24.84
CA THR A 55 -39.19 42.57 -24.12
C THR A 55 -37.77 43.06 -24.29
N GLN A 56 -37.59 44.10 -25.11
CA GLN A 56 -36.26 44.67 -25.37
C GLN A 56 -35.84 45.63 -24.25
N PRO A 57 -34.53 45.78 -23.99
CA PRO A 57 -34.03 46.83 -23.11
C PRO A 57 -34.28 48.22 -23.72
N LEU A 58 -34.47 49.20 -22.85
CA LEU A 58 -34.81 50.57 -23.23
C LEU A 58 -33.85 51.55 -22.57
N ILE A 59 -33.48 52.61 -23.27
CA ILE A 59 -32.76 53.74 -22.68
C ILE A 59 -33.77 54.84 -22.37
N ILE A 60 -33.86 55.21 -21.10
CA ILE A 60 -34.75 56.24 -20.57
C ILE A 60 -33.90 57.16 -19.69
N ASN A 61 -33.87 58.46 -19.99
CA ASN A 61 -33.08 59.47 -19.25
C ASN A 61 -31.63 59.00 -19.00
N ASP A 62 -30.93 58.64 -20.08
CA ASP A 62 -29.56 58.12 -20.07
C ASP A 62 -29.32 56.86 -19.23
N THR A 63 -30.39 56.16 -18.82
CA THR A 63 -30.32 54.92 -18.06
C THR A 63 -30.86 53.76 -18.88
N THR A 64 -30.09 52.68 -19.00
CA THR A 64 -30.51 51.45 -19.66
C THR A 64 -31.31 50.58 -18.70
N TYR A 65 -32.59 50.38 -19.00
CA TYR A 65 -33.49 49.49 -18.28
C TYR A 65 -33.51 48.13 -18.97
N VAL A 66 -33.10 47.11 -18.24
CA VAL A 66 -33.03 45.73 -18.72
C VAL A 66 -34.08 44.88 -18.00
N PRO A 67 -34.85 44.02 -18.70
CA PRO A 67 -35.81 43.13 -18.04
C PRO A 67 -35.11 42.19 -17.06
N LEU A 68 -35.47 42.28 -15.78
CA LEU A 68 -34.91 41.45 -14.71
C LEU A 68 -35.01 39.95 -15.01
N ARG A 69 -36.18 39.50 -15.50
CA ARG A 69 -36.42 38.10 -15.85
C ARG A 69 -35.46 37.60 -16.92
N MET A 70 -35.16 38.42 -17.93
CA MET A 70 -34.22 38.07 -18.99
C MET A 70 -32.84 37.77 -18.39
N ILE A 71 -32.32 38.64 -17.53
CA ILE A 71 -30.99 38.45 -16.93
C ILE A 71 -30.97 37.25 -16.00
N MET A 72 -32.00 37.08 -15.17
CA MET A 72 -32.04 35.99 -14.19
C MET A 72 -32.19 34.63 -14.86
N GLU A 73 -32.97 34.50 -15.93
CA GLU A 73 -33.08 33.25 -16.69
C GLU A 73 -31.76 32.88 -17.39
N LEU A 74 -31.00 33.86 -17.90
CA LEU A 74 -29.68 33.62 -18.49
C LEU A 74 -28.69 33.00 -17.50
N VAL A 75 -28.79 33.36 -16.21
CA VAL A 75 -27.96 32.81 -15.13
C VAL A 75 -28.64 31.64 -14.40
N GLY A 76 -29.64 31.01 -15.03
CA GLY A 76 -30.29 29.80 -14.53
C GLY A 76 -31.18 30.03 -13.31
N THR A 77 -31.68 31.24 -13.08
CA THR A 77 -32.55 31.57 -11.95
C THR A 77 -33.96 31.90 -12.42
N GLY A 78 -34.96 31.17 -11.92
CA GLY A 78 -36.36 31.47 -12.19
C GLY A 78 -36.83 32.72 -11.45
N VAL A 79 -37.71 33.52 -12.08
CA VAL A 79 -38.30 34.73 -11.48
C VAL A 79 -39.81 34.59 -11.36
N THR A 80 -40.33 34.65 -10.14
CA THR A 80 -41.78 34.61 -9.86
C THR A 80 -42.24 35.89 -9.16
N TRP A 81 -43.50 36.24 -9.34
CA TRP A 81 -44.13 37.39 -8.69
C TRP A 81 -45.03 36.92 -7.57
N ASP A 82 -44.76 37.37 -6.35
CA ASP A 82 -45.66 37.22 -5.21
C ASP A 82 -46.57 38.45 -5.13
N ALA A 83 -47.79 38.29 -5.66
CA ALA A 83 -48.80 39.34 -5.69
C ALA A 83 -49.36 39.68 -4.30
N LEU A 84 -49.31 38.76 -3.33
CA LEU A 84 -49.85 38.97 -2.00
C LEU A 84 -48.95 39.91 -1.19
N ASN A 85 -47.64 39.73 -1.34
CA ASN A 85 -46.65 40.51 -0.59
C ASN A 85 -46.00 41.63 -1.41
N TYR A 86 -46.38 41.79 -2.69
CA TYR A 86 -45.78 42.72 -3.64
C TYR A 86 -44.25 42.56 -3.76
N ARG A 87 -43.78 41.31 -3.94
CA ARG A 87 -42.35 40.97 -4.00
C ARG A 87 -42.01 40.13 -5.23
N VAL A 88 -40.81 40.35 -5.76
CA VAL A 88 -40.21 39.48 -6.77
C VAL A 88 -39.41 38.39 -6.04
N MET A 89 -39.69 37.13 -6.38
CA MET A 89 -39.05 35.95 -5.81
C MET A 89 -38.11 35.33 -6.85
N LEU A 90 -36.90 34.98 -6.41
CA LEU A 90 -35.89 34.29 -7.21
C LEU A 90 -35.81 32.83 -6.76
N THR A 91 -35.96 31.89 -7.70
CA THR A 91 -35.82 30.46 -7.45
C THR A 91 -34.52 29.97 -8.09
N GLY A 92 -33.46 29.80 -7.29
CA GLY A 92 -32.15 29.39 -7.81
C GLY A 92 -32.16 27.96 -8.33
N ALA A 93 -31.66 27.73 -9.57
CA ALA A 93 -31.39 26.39 -10.08
C ALA A 93 -30.08 25.78 -9.54
N GLY A 94 -29.31 26.54 -8.75
CA GLY A 94 -28.05 26.07 -8.16
C GLY A 94 -28.19 24.78 -7.35
N SER A 95 -29.35 24.52 -6.73
CA SER A 95 -29.53 23.31 -5.93
C SER A 95 -29.64 22.02 -6.74
N LYS A 96 -30.15 22.07 -7.98
CA LYS A 96 -30.32 20.86 -8.80
C LYS A 96 -29.05 20.49 -9.55
N GLU A 97 -28.31 21.47 -10.05
CA GLU A 97 -27.05 21.24 -10.76
C GLU A 97 -25.93 20.84 -9.80
N LEU A 98 -25.85 21.46 -8.61
CA LEU A 98 -24.91 21.00 -7.58
C LEU A 98 -25.23 19.57 -7.12
N ALA A 99 -26.50 19.24 -6.85
CA ALA A 99 -26.86 17.88 -6.44
C ALA A 99 -26.55 16.83 -7.53
N ALA A 100 -26.67 17.17 -8.81
CA ALA A 100 -26.29 16.30 -9.90
C ALA A 100 -24.77 16.09 -9.96
N LYS A 101 -23.98 17.16 -9.80
CA LYS A 101 -22.52 17.08 -9.77
C LYS A 101 -21.98 16.35 -8.55
N ASP A 102 -22.59 16.54 -7.37
CA ASP A 102 -22.20 15.82 -6.15
C ASP A 102 -22.45 14.30 -6.30
N LYS A 103 -23.53 13.92 -6.98
CA LYS A 103 -23.83 12.52 -7.30
C LYS A 103 -22.81 11.95 -8.29
N GLU A 104 -22.48 12.69 -9.36
CA GLU A 104 -21.47 12.28 -10.33
C GLU A 104 -20.08 12.15 -9.68
N ILE A 105 -19.71 13.06 -8.78
CA ILE A 105 -18.45 12.99 -8.01
C ILE A 105 -18.43 11.75 -7.11
N ALA A 106 -19.54 11.41 -6.45
CA ALA A 106 -19.62 10.20 -5.63
C ALA A 106 -19.48 8.92 -6.47
N GLU A 107 -20.16 8.86 -7.62
CA GLU A 107 -20.07 7.72 -8.55
C GLU A 107 -18.66 7.58 -9.15
N LEU A 108 -18.01 8.69 -9.51
CA LEU A 108 -16.64 8.69 -9.99
C LEU A 108 -15.64 8.26 -8.90
N LYS A 109 -15.85 8.66 -7.65
CA LYS A 109 -15.01 8.21 -6.52
C LYS A 109 -15.14 6.71 -6.26
N ASP A 110 -16.35 6.17 -6.29
CA ASP A 110 -16.57 4.72 -6.16
C ASP A 110 -15.93 3.96 -7.32
N LYS A 111 -16.02 4.50 -8.55
CA LYS A 111 -15.39 3.89 -9.72
C LYS A 111 -13.87 3.98 -9.67
N ILE A 112 -13.30 5.09 -9.19
CA ILE A 112 -11.86 5.21 -8.94
C ILE A 112 -11.43 4.17 -7.91
N LYS A 113 -12.14 4.03 -6.79
CA LYS A 113 -11.84 3.00 -5.78
C LYS A 113 -11.93 1.58 -6.33
N GLN A 114 -12.91 1.29 -7.19
CA GLN A 114 -13.01 0.00 -7.86
C GLN A 114 -11.86 -0.23 -8.84
N LEU A 115 -11.49 0.79 -9.62
CA LEU A 115 -10.37 0.72 -10.54
C LEU A 115 -9.03 0.61 -9.80
N GLU A 116 -8.83 1.30 -8.69
CA GLU A 116 -7.66 1.16 -7.82
C GLU A 116 -7.56 -0.27 -7.28
N ASN A 117 -8.67 -0.85 -6.81
CA ASN A 117 -8.69 -2.26 -6.38
C ASN A 117 -8.47 -3.24 -7.54
N THR A 118 -8.87 -2.90 -8.77
CA THR A 118 -8.60 -3.74 -9.95
C THR A 118 -7.16 -3.59 -10.42
N VAL A 119 -6.58 -2.39 -10.35
CA VAL A 119 -5.17 -2.12 -10.67
C VAL A 119 -4.25 -2.78 -9.65
N ALA A 120 -4.61 -2.76 -8.36
CA ALA A 120 -3.93 -3.52 -7.31
C ALA A 120 -4.05 -5.05 -7.49
N LYS A 121 -4.99 -5.51 -8.33
CA LYS A 121 -5.15 -6.92 -8.71
C LYS A 121 -4.59 -7.25 -10.09
N SER A 122 -4.08 -6.27 -10.84
CA SER A 122 -3.67 -6.44 -12.24
C SER A 122 -2.24 -5.98 -12.52
N LYS A 123 -1.48 -5.69 -11.46
CA LYS A 123 -0.03 -5.65 -11.50
C LYS A 123 0.42 -6.88 -10.73
N GLY A 124 1.08 -7.82 -11.40
CA GLY A 124 1.46 -9.13 -10.88
C GLY A 124 2.14 -9.00 -9.52
N GLY A 125 1.56 -9.62 -8.51
CA GLY A 125 2.00 -9.52 -7.14
C GLY A 125 1.05 -10.18 -6.14
N ASP A 126 0.17 -11.08 -6.60
CA ASP A 126 -0.51 -11.99 -5.69
C ASP A 126 0.43 -13.18 -5.53
N LEU A 127 0.98 -13.35 -4.33
CA LEU A 127 1.87 -14.47 -4.03
C LEU A 127 1.21 -15.81 -4.38
N ASP A 128 -0.12 -15.88 -4.25
CA ASP A 128 -0.95 -17.02 -4.65
C ASP A 128 -0.77 -17.41 -6.14
N GLU A 129 -0.60 -16.46 -7.06
CA GLU A 129 -0.42 -16.75 -8.50
C GLU A 129 0.99 -17.30 -8.76
N ILE A 130 2.00 -16.73 -8.10
CA ILE A 130 3.39 -17.20 -8.18
C ILE A 130 3.52 -18.59 -7.54
N GLU A 131 2.82 -18.84 -6.44
CA GLU A 131 2.72 -20.17 -5.82
C GLU A 131 2.15 -21.21 -6.79
N GLU A 132 1.07 -20.89 -7.50
CA GLU A 132 0.48 -21.78 -8.51
C GLU A 132 1.48 -22.08 -9.64
N ASP A 133 2.18 -21.05 -10.15
CA ASP A 133 3.19 -21.23 -11.20
C ASP A 133 4.36 -22.10 -10.72
N LEU A 134 4.88 -21.89 -9.51
CA LEU A 134 5.95 -22.72 -8.94
C LEU A 134 5.51 -24.18 -8.77
N ILE A 135 4.28 -24.42 -8.32
CA ILE A 135 3.73 -25.78 -8.19
C ILE A 135 3.70 -26.48 -9.55
N ASP A 136 3.32 -25.76 -10.61
CA ASP A 136 3.27 -26.30 -11.97
C ASP A 136 4.69 -26.54 -12.53
N ILE A 137 5.64 -25.64 -12.28
CA ILE A 137 7.03 -25.75 -12.76
C ILE A 137 7.74 -26.94 -12.11
N PHE A 138 7.55 -27.13 -10.80
CA PHE A 138 8.18 -28.17 -10.02
C PHE A 138 7.26 -29.39 -9.80
N GLU A 139 6.25 -29.61 -10.65
CA GLU A 139 5.32 -30.76 -10.56
C GLU A 139 6.07 -32.10 -10.54
N ASP A 140 7.16 -32.19 -11.31
CA ASP A 140 8.00 -33.38 -11.50
C ASP A 140 9.28 -33.36 -10.65
N ALA A 141 9.46 -32.39 -9.76
CA ALA A 141 10.71 -32.22 -8.99
C ALA A 141 11.10 -33.46 -8.17
N GLY A 142 10.12 -34.26 -7.74
CA GLY A 142 10.34 -35.57 -7.12
C GLY A 142 11.21 -36.51 -7.97
N ASP A 143 10.88 -36.63 -9.26
CA ASP A 143 11.62 -37.48 -10.20
C ASP A 143 12.92 -36.80 -10.66
N GLU A 144 12.89 -35.49 -10.92
CA GLU A 144 14.02 -34.76 -11.49
C GLU A 144 15.20 -34.57 -10.53
N TYR A 145 14.93 -34.22 -9.28
CA TYR A 145 15.98 -33.91 -8.30
C TYR A 145 16.28 -35.06 -7.35
N PHE A 146 15.29 -35.92 -7.10
CA PHE A 146 15.40 -36.97 -6.10
C PHE A 146 15.31 -38.38 -6.68
N ASP A 147 15.21 -38.54 -8.01
CA ASP A 147 15.02 -39.83 -8.68
C ASP A 147 13.80 -40.63 -8.16
N ASP A 148 12.78 -39.95 -7.61
CA ASP A 148 11.55 -40.59 -7.09
C ASP A 148 10.27 -39.78 -7.35
N ASP A 149 9.52 -40.19 -8.37
CA ASP A 149 8.20 -39.68 -8.78
C ASP A 149 7.11 -39.61 -7.68
N ARG A 150 7.36 -40.24 -6.54
CA ARG A 150 6.42 -40.28 -5.41
C ARG A 150 6.67 -39.24 -4.34
N ILE A 151 7.84 -38.59 -4.33
CA ILE A 151 8.06 -37.44 -3.47
C ILE A 151 7.15 -36.32 -3.97
N LYS A 152 6.31 -35.78 -3.08
CA LYS A 152 5.44 -34.66 -3.41
C LYS A 152 6.01 -33.38 -2.86
N VAL A 153 6.11 -32.38 -3.72
CA VAL A 153 6.62 -31.06 -3.40
C VAL A 153 5.44 -30.11 -3.26
N THR A 154 5.45 -29.30 -2.21
CA THR A 154 4.49 -28.21 -2.03
C THR A 154 5.22 -26.92 -1.78
N PHE A 155 4.71 -25.83 -2.34
CA PHE A 155 5.26 -24.49 -2.19
C PHE A 155 4.28 -23.61 -1.42
N ALA A 156 4.84 -22.65 -0.71
CA ALA A 156 4.14 -21.52 -0.13
C ALA A 156 5.09 -20.32 -0.14
N LEU A 157 4.57 -19.16 -0.50
CA LEU A 157 5.25 -17.88 -0.48
C LEU A 157 4.62 -16.99 0.59
N SER A 158 5.44 -16.15 1.19
CA SER A 158 5.00 -15.18 2.18
C SER A 158 5.96 -14.01 2.19
N GLY A 159 5.52 -12.86 2.71
CA GLY A 159 6.36 -11.67 2.77
C GLY A 159 5.69 -10.45 2.17
N ASP A 160 6.51 -9.49 1.77
CA ASP A 160 6.11 -8.23 1.12
C ASP A 160 7.11 -7.84 0.01
N GLU A 161 6.95 -6.63 -0.53
CA GLU A 161 7.75 -6.09 -1.64
C GLU A 161 9.25 -5.97 -1.32
N ASP A 162 9.62 -5.95 -0.03
CA ASP A 162 10.99 -5.80 0.43
C ASP A 162 11.60 -7.17 0.85
N ASP A 163 10.83 -8.05 1.49
CA ASP A 163 11.28 -9.35 1.99
C ASP A 163 10.36 -10.48 1.49
N LEU A 164 10.89 -11.40 0.69
CA LEU A 164 10.15 -12.56 0.16
C LEU A 164 10.69 -13.88 0.75
N ALA A 165 9.79 -14.71 1.29
CA ALA A 165 10.15 -15.98 1.92
C ALA A 165 9.38 -17.15 1.32
N TYR A 166 10.10 -18.15 0.81
CA TYR A 166 9.52 -19.41 0.33
C TYR A 166 9.61 -20.51 1.38
N THR A 167 8.59 -21.37 1.41
CA THR A 167 8.57 -22.62 2.18
C THR A 167 8.23 -23.79 1.26
N ILE A 168 9.12 -24.77 1.23
CA ILE A 168 8.95 -26.02 0.51
C ILE A 168 8.71 -27.14 1.52
N LYS A 169 7.75 -28.02 1.24
CA LYS A 169 7.62 -29.28 1.96
C LYS A 169 7.76 -30.46 1.02
N LEU A 170 8.60 -31.41 1.42
CA LEU A 170 8.75 -32.69 0.75
C LEU A 170 7.99 -33.76 1.53
N ASP A 171 7.04 -34.43 0.87
CA ASP A 171 6.29 -35.56 1.40
C ASP A 171 6.92 -36.87 0.92
N PHE A 172 7.51 -37.61 1.88
CA PHE A 172 8.18 -38.89 1.67
C PHE A 172 7.28 -40.11 1.99
N ASP A 173 6.01 -39.93 2.41
CA ASP A 173 5.11 -41.02 2.84
C ASP A 173 4.99 -42.16 1.80
N ARG A 174 5.19 -41.82 0.52
CA ARG A 174 5.09 -42.74 -0.61
C ARG A 174 6.43 -43.06 -1.26
N SER A 175 7.51 -42.41 -0.84
CA SER A 175 8.83 -42.60 -1.42
C SER A 175 9.25 -44.07 -1.34
N ARG A 176 10.05 -44.50 -2.32
CA ARG A 176 10.68 -45.82 -2.38
C ARG A 176 12.13 -45.79 -1.93
N GLU A 177 12.79 -44.65 -2.09
CA GLU A 177 14.24 -44.49 -1.97
C GLU A 177 14.65 -43.79 -0.68
N TYR A 178 13.77 -42.97 -0.09
CA TYR A 178 14.06 -42.17 1.10
C TYR A 178 12.99 -42.38 2.17
N ASP A 179 13.38 -42.51 3.43
CA ASP A 179 12.45 -42.58 4.55
C ASP A 179 12.01 -41.17 4.99
N ASP A 180 12.92 -40.21 4.96
CA ASP A 180 12.68 -38.80 5.27
C ASP A 180 13.73 -37.88 4.61
N LEU A 181 13.65 -36.58 4.87
CA LEU A 181 14.59 -35.60 4.31
C LEU A 181 16.06 -35.86 4.66
N SER A 182 16.37 -36.54 5.78
CA SER A 182 17.75 -36.80 6.19
C SER A 182 18.49 -37.80 5.29
N ASP A 183 17.75 -38.64 4.58
CA ASP A 183 18.30 -39.60 3.62
C ASP A 183 18.70 -38.95 2.29
N VAL A 184 18.20 -37.73 2.01
CA VAL A 184 18.44 -37.04 0.74
C VAL A 184 19.85 -36.44 0.71
N ASN A 185 20.54 -36.55 -0.43
CA ASN A 185 21.88 -35.99 -0.56
C ASN A 185 21.85 -34.45 -0.46
N LYS A 186 22.74 -33.87 0.36
CA LYS A 186 22.87 -32.41 0.47
C LYS A 186 23.05 -31.72 -0.88
N ARG A 187 23.81 -32.31 -1.82
CA ARG A 187 24.04 -31.71 -3.15
C ARG A 187 22.78 -31.68 -4.00
N ASP A 188 21.91 -32.67 -3.86
CA ASP A 188 20.66 -32.75 -4.63
C ASP A 188 19.66 -31.73 -4.05
N ILE A 189 19.65 -31.55 -2.72
CA ILE A 189 18.89 -30.48 -2.06
C ILE A 189 19.39 -29.10 -2.48
N GLU A 190 20.71 -28.84 -2.46
CA GLU A 190 21.27 -27.56 -2.90
C GLU A 190 20.91 -27.26 -4.34
N SER A 191 21.05 -28.23 -5.24
CA SER A 191 20.68 -28.06 -6.66
C SER A 191 19.20 -27.74 -6.83
N PHE A 192 18.32 -28.40 -6.09
CA PHE A 192 16.89 -28.12 -6.14
C PHE A 192 16.56 -26.71 -5.61
N LEU A 193 17.17 -26.29 -4.51
CA LEU A 193 16.92 -24.98 -3.93
C LEU A 193 17.48 -23.82 -4.76
N ASP A 194 18.64 -24.03 -5.40
CA ASP A 194 19.22 -23.05 -6.31
C ASP A 194 18.28 -22.80 -7.51
N ASP A 195 17.73 -23.88 -8.09
CA ASP A 195 16.79 -23.76 -9.22
C ASP A 195 15.45 -23.13 -8.80
N VAL A 196 14.96 -23.42 -7.58
CA VAL A 196 13.77 -22.75 -7.03
C VAL A 196 14.01 -21.26 -6.84
N GLU A 197 15.17 -20.85 -6.33
CA GLU A 197 15.51 -19.45 -6.18
C GLU A 197 15.59 -18.73 -7.54
N GLU A 198 16.20 -19.36 -8.55
CA GLU A 198 16.27 -18.82 -9.92
C GLU A 198 14.87 -18.63 -10.51
N GLU A 199 13.98 -19.62 -10.37
CA GLU A 199 12.62 -19.52 -10.90
C GLU A 199 11.79 -18.47 -10.16
N ILE A 200 11.94 -18.34 -8.84
CA ILE A 200 11.30 -17.25 -8.09
C ILE A 200 11.76 -15.89 -8.61
N GLN A 201 13.06 -15.71 -8.84
CA GLN A 201 13.62 -14.46 -9.39
C GLN A 201 13.04 -14.14 -10.77
N ASP A 202 12.88 -15.14 -11.63
CA ASP A 202 12.29 -14.98 -12.96
C ASP A 202 10.79 -14.65 -12.90
N LEU A 203 10.04 -15.27 -11.98
CA LEU A 203 8.60 -15.02 -11.82
C LEU A 203 8.29 -13.64 -11.22
N ILE A 204 9.18 -13.12 -10.36
CA ILE A 204 9.02 -11.79 -9.75
C ILE A 204 9.62 -10.65 -10.60
N ASP A 205 10.33 -10.95 -11.70
CA ASP A 205 10.88 -9.92 -12.59
C ASP A 205 9.77 -9.03 -13.18
N GLY A 206 9.89 -7.70 -12.99
CA GLY A 206 8.89 -6.74 -13.41
C GLY A 206 7.63 -6.68 -12.56
N THR A 207 7.60 -7.36 -11.41
CA THR A 207 6.55 -7.27 -10.38
C THR A 207 6.90 -6.24 -9.30
N ASP A 208 5.99 -6.02 -8.34
CA ASP A 208 6.30 -5.19 -7.16
C ASP A 208 7.29 -5.91 -6.20
N PHE A 209 7.63 -7.18 -6.43
CA PHE A 209 8.61 -7.98 -5.67
C PHE A 209 9.99 -8.09 -6.35
N GLU A 210 10.22 -7.44 -7.49
CA GLU A 210 11.47 -7.57 -8.29
C GLU A 210 12.75 -7.30 -7.48
N ASP A 211 12.67 -6.45 -6.45
CA ASP A 211 13.79 -6.05 -5.60
C ASP A 211 13.80 -6.74 -4.21
N ALA A 212 12.92 -7.72 -3.96
CA ALA A 212 12.76 -8.33 -2.64
C ALA A 212 13.97 -9.23 -2.25
N ASP A 213 14.39 -9.16 -0.99
CA ASP A 213 15.39 -10.08 -0.42
C ASP A 213 14.77 -11.48 -0.27
N ILE A 214 15.32 -12.48 -0.96
CA ILE A 214 14.79 -13.84 -0.98
C ILE A 214 15.39 -14.68 0.16
N THR A 215 14.52 -15.27 0.97
CA THR A 215 14.87 -16.27 1.97
C THR A 215 14.04 -17.54 1.78
N GLY A 216 14.54 -18.66 2.31
CA GLY A 216 13.97 -19.96 1.99
C GLY A 216 13.97 -20.92 3.16
N ARG A 217 13.02 -21.86 3.12
CA ARG A 217 13.01 -23.04 3.97
C ARG A 217 12.52 -24.23 3.17
N LEU A 218 13.23 -25.34 3.25
CA LEU A 218 12.74 -26.66 2.86
C LEU A 218 12.61 -27.51 4.11
N GLN A 219 11.55 -28.27 4.23
CA GLN A 219 11.35 -29.17 5.37
C GLN A 219 10.68 -30.47 4.95
N ASP A 220 10.86 -31.48 5.78
CA ASP A 220 10.03 -32.66 5.72
C ASP A 220 8.57 -32.28 6.07
N ASN A 221 7.63 -32.93 5.38
CA ASN A 221 6.21 -32.71 5.57
C ASN A 221 5.72 -33.22 6.94
N ASP A 222 6.29 -34.32 7.44
CA ASP A 222 5.89 -35.02 8.65
C ASP A 222 6.78 -34.69 9.85
N ASP A 223 8.02 -34.24 9.61
CA ASP A 223 8.90 -33.72 10.66
C ASP A 223 9.54 -32.35 10.31
N SER A 224 8.91 -31.28 10.77
CA SER A 224 9.43 -29.91 10.58
C SER A 224 10.81 -29.62 11.21
N LYS A 225 11.36 -30.54 12.02
CA LYS A 225 12.74 -30.43 12.52
C LYS A 225 13.74 -30.75 11.43
N LEU A 226 13.44 -31.74 10.58
CA LEU A 226 14.22 -32.03 9.39
C LEU A 226 14.00 -30.91 8.38
N ARG A 227 14.93 -29.96 8.32
CA ARG A 227 14.83 -28.76 7.50
C ARG A 227 16.16 -28.29 6.95
N VAL A 228 16.08 -27.53 5.87
CA VAL A 228 17.15 -26.72 5.31
C VAL A 228 16.66 -25.28 5.26
N THR A 229 17.50 -24.33 5.66
CA THR A 229 17.17 -22.90 5.62
C THR A 229 18.15 -22.14 4.75
N TYR A 230 17.64 -21.18 3.99
CA TYR A 230 18.38 -20.30 3.12
C TYR A 230 18.23 -18.85 3.58
N ASN A 231 19.35 -18.17 3.77
CA ASN A 231 19.41 -16.79 4.28
C ASN A 231 19.72 -15.74 3.19
N GLY A 232 19.59 -16.10 1.91
CA GLY A 232 20.00 -15.26 0.79
C GLY A 232 21.47 -15.39 0.38
N ARG A 233 22.23 -16.30 1.03
CA ARG A 233 23.66 -16.54 0.74
C ARG A 233 24.11 -17.99 0.87
N SER A 234 23.57 -18.71 1.85
CA SER A 234 24.02 -20.05 2.18
C SER A 234 22.90 -20.89 2.78
N TYR A 235 22.99 -22.20 2.57
CA TYR A 235 22.10 -23.18 3.18
C TYR A 235 22.62 -23.66 4.53
N THR A 236 21.71 -23.82 5.49
CA THR A 236 21.97 -24.44 6.80
C THR A 236 21.11 -25.68 6.92
N PHE A 237 21.74 -26.83 7.19
CA PHE A 237 21.10 -28.14 7.22
C PHE A 237 20.85 -28.59 8.65
N ASN A 238 19.61 -28.98 8.92
CA ASN A 238 19.18 -29.55 10.17
C ASN A 238 18.42 -30.83 9.82
N LEU A 239 19.16 -31.93 9.67
CA LEU A 239 18.67 -33.18 9.10
C LEU A 239 18.67 -34.32 10.13
N GLY A 240 18.55 -34.01 11.43
CA GLY A 240 18.34 -35.02 12.48
C GLY A 240 19.41 -36.13 12.54
N SER A 241 20.56 -35.94 11.90
CA SER A 241 21.68 -36.86 12.01
C SER A 241 22.17 -36.84 13.46
N THR A 242 22.54 -38.00 13.98
CA THR A 242 23.38 -38.10 15.19
C THR A 242 24.67 -37.37 14.87
N ALA A 243 24.74 -36.09 15.24
CA ALA A 243 25.91 -35.29 14.93
C ALA A 243 27.01 -35.80 15.85
N ASP A 244 27.89 -36.66 15.36
CA ASP A 244 29.01 -37.08 16.20
C ASP A 244 29.79 -35.81 16.59
N ILE A 245 30.26 -35.74 17.84
CA ILE A 245 30.99 -34.57 18.36
C ILE A 245 32.20 -34.20 17.48
N ASP A 246 32.73 -35.16 16.73
CA ASP A 246 33.79 -34.99 15.74
C ASP A 246 33.34 -34.16 14.52
N ASP A 247 32.10 -34.35 14.03
CA ASP A 247 31.56 -33.57 12.91
C ASP A 247 31.30 -32.12 13.33
N ILE A 248 30.77 -31.92 14.55
CA ILE A 248 30.58 -30.61 15.16
C ILE A 248 31.95 -29.92 15.35
N GLU A 249 32.97 -30.65 15.80
CA GLU A 249 34.34 -30.12 15.94
C GLU A 249 34.89 -29.63 14.60
N ASP A 250 34.70 -30.39 13.53
CA ASP A 250 35.19 -30.03 12.20
C ASP A 250 34.53 -28.73 11.70
N ASP A 251 33.21 -28.60 11.84
CA ASP A 251 32.46 -27.41 11.41
C ASP A 251 32.87 -26.16 12.21
N VAL A 252 32.92 -26.27 13.54
CA VAL A 252 33.38 -25.18 14.41
C VAL A 252 34.84 -24.82 14.08
N THR A 253 35.73 -25.80 13.95
CA THR A 253 37.14 -25.57 13.61
C THR A 253 37.30 -24.87 12.26
N ASN A 254 36.46 -25.23 11.28
CA ASN A 254 36.43 -24.60 9.97
C ASN A 254 36.02 -23.12 10.05
N ALA A 255 35.04 -22.77 10.88
CA ALA A 255 34.58 -21.39 11.08
C ALA A 255 35.67 -20.47 11.67
N PHE A 256 36.59 -21.03 12.48
CA PHE A 256 37.69 -20.28 13.09
C PHE A 256 38.99 -20.29 12.28
N LYS A 257 38.97 -20.79 11.04
CA LYS A 257 40.10 -20.62 10.12
C LYS A 257 40.38 -19.13 9.89
N GLY A 258 41.54 -18.66 10.37
CA GLY A 258 41.95 -17.26 10.27
C GLY A 258 41.51 -16.38 11.43
N ALA A 259 40.99 -16.96 12.52
CA ALA A 259 40.64 -16.24 13.75
C ALA A 259 41.80 -15.38 14.30
N GLY A 260 43.05 -15.80 14.11
CA GLY A 260 44.24 -15.00 14.41
C GLY A 260 44.20 -13.58 13.86
N GLN A 261 43.92 -13.47 12.56
CA GLN A 261 43.80 -12.18 11.89
C GLN A 261 42.56 -11.42 12.32
N LYS A 262 41.43 -12.12 12.50
CA LYS A 262 40.12 -11.51 12.82
C LYS A 262 40.08 -10.91 14.23
N TYR A 263 40.55 -11.65 15.23
CA TYR A 263 40.42 -11.27 16.63
C TYR A 263 41.66 -10.57 17.18
N PHE A 264 42.86 -10.95 16.69
CA PHE A 264 44.13 -10.46 17.24
C PHE A 264 44.93 -9.59 16.25
N GLY A 265 44.42 -9.42 15.03
CA GLY A 265 45.06 -8.61 13.99
C GLY A 265 46.36 -9.21 13.44
N ASP A 266 46.65 -10.48 13.75
CA ASP A 266 47.90 -11.15 13.40
C ASP A 266 47.61 -12.58 12.94
N SER A 267 47.80 -12.84 11.64
CA SER A 267 47.63 -14.17 11.04
C SER A 267 48.65 -15.21 11.51
N ALA A 268 49.71 -14.80 12.21
CA ALA A 268 50.65 -15.71 12.86
C ALA A 268 50.10 -16.29 14.18
N VAL A 269 49.05 -15.68 14.76
CA VAL A 269 48.34 -16.28 15.89
C VAL A 269 47.41 -17.37 15.36
N ARG A 270 47.55 -18.59 15.87
CA ARG A 270 46.70 -19.72 15.49
C ARG A 270 45.67 -19.97 16.57
N VAL A 271 44.47 -20.35 16.16
CA VAL A 271 43.39 -20.76 17.05
C VAL A 271 42.99 -22.15 16.62
N ASN A 272 43.14 -23.10 17.52
CA ASN A 272 42.64 -24.45 17.36
C ASN A 272 41.50 -24.64 18.36
N ILE A 273 40.38 -25.17 17.90
CA ILE A 273 39.26 -25.54 18.76
C ILE A 273 39.19 -27.05 18.76
N SER A 274 39.00 -27.64 19.93
CA SER A 274 38.68 -29.06 20.07
C SER A 274 37.43 -29.21 20.93
N LEU A 275 36.55 -30.12 20.56
CA LEU A 275 35.32 -30.43 21.27
C LEU A 275 35.39 -31.83 21.88
N SER A 276 34.64 -32.03 22.96
CA SER A 276 34.47 -33.33 23.59
C SER A 276 33.20 -33.33 24.40
N GLY A 277 32.54 -34.48 24.53
CA GLY A 277 31.28 -34.53 25.26
C GLY A 277 30.32 -35.54 24.67
N ASP A 278 29.04 -35.33 24.97
CA ASP A 278 27.89 -36.06 24.46
C ASP A 278 26.71 -35.08 24.28
N GLU A 279 25.56 -35.62 23.87
CA GLU A 279 24.31 -34.88 23.58
C GLU A 279 23.84 -33.98 24.74
N ASP A 280 24.25 -34.27 25.99
CA ASP A 280 23.84 -33.52 27.17
C ASP A 280 24.86 -32.44 27.58
N ASP A 281 26.17 -32.64 27.32
CA ASP A 281 27.25 -31.76 27.78
C ASP A 281 28.35 -31.63 26.69
N ILE A 282 28.54 -30.43 26.13
CA ILE A 282 29.69 -30.12 25.24
C ILE A 282 30.78 -29.37 26.01
N ASN A 283 32.01 -29.85 25.92
CA ASN A 283 33.19 -29.17 26.41
C ASN A 283 34.09 -28.74 25.24
N TYR A 284 34.42 -27.46 25.16
CA TYR A 284 35.41 -26.96 24.19
C TYR A 284 36.70 -26.51 24.86
N ASP A 285 37.83 -26.72 24.18
CA ASP A 285 39.12 -26.10 24.49
C ASP A 285 39.55 -25.22 23.31
N ALA A 286 39.75 -23.93 23.60
CA ALA A 286 40.28 -22.98 22.63
C ALA A 286 41.77 -22.74 22.89
N GLU A 287 42.62 -23.34 22.05
CA GLU A 287 44.06 -23.17 22.10
C GLU A 287 44.48 -21.99 21.22
N ILE A 288 45.04 -20.95 21.84
CA ILE A 288 45.52 -19.74 21.17
C ILE A 288 47.04 -19.74 21.16
N ASP A 289 47.63 -20.15 20.03
CA ASP A 289 49.07 -20.22 19.85
C ASP A 289 49.59 -18.91 19.22
N ALA A 290 50.20 -18.07 20.05
CA ALA A 290 50.86 -16.83 19.65
C ALA A 290 52.40 -16.99 19.54
N SER A 291 52.95 -18.20 19.65
CA SER A 291 54.39 -18.47 19.62
C SER A 291 55.07 -18.06 18.30
N TYR A 292 54.29 -18.01 17.22
CA TYR A 292 54.74 -17.57 15.90
C TYR A 292 54.59 -16.07 15.66
N SER A 293 53.92 -15.34 16.56
CA SER A 293 53.76 -13.89 16.44
C SER A 293 55.10 -13.17 16.65
N ASN A 294 55.33 -12.13 15.85
CA ASN A 294 56.43 -11.18 16.10
C ASN A 294 55.99 -10.01 16.99
N TYR A 295 54.72 -9.96 17.37
CA TYR A 295 54.11 -8.86 18.11
C TYR A 295 53.75 -9.25 19.54
N TYR A 296 53.26 -10.47 19.76
CA TYR A 296 52.85 -10.98 21.06
C TYR A 296 53.94 -11.86 21.69
N SER A 297 54.12 -11.75 23.01
CA SER A 297 55.09 -12.51 23.82
C SER A 297 54.68 -12.50 25.29
N GLU A 298 55.41 -13.20 26.17
CA GLU A 298 55.15 -13.16 27.63
C GLU A 298 55.14 -11.73 28.21
N ASP A 299 56.00 -10.84 27.69
CA ASP A 299 56.04 -9.43 28.10
C ASP A 299 54.97 -8.54 27.41
N LYS A 300 54.28 -9.07 26.40
CA LYS A 300 53.31 -8.35 25.59
C LYS A 300 52.16 -9.28 25.18
N GLU A 301 51.34 -9.59 26.15
CA GLU A 301 50.23 -10.53 26.06
C GLU A 301 49.09 -10.04 25.13
N LEU A 302 48.30 -11.00 24.66
CA LEU A 302 47.02 -10.74 24.00
C LEU A 302 46.07 -10.02 24.97
N ALA A 303 45.28 -9.08 24.45
CA ALA A 303 44.32 -8.38 25.28
C ALA A 303 43.21 -9.34 25.71
N LEU A 304 42.93 -9.40 27.02
CA LEU A 304 41.86 -10.23 27.57
C LEU A 304 40.49 -9.95 26.95
N GLY A 305 40.25 -8.70 26.52
CA GLY A 305 39.03 -8.33 25.78
C GLY A 305 38.92 -8.98 24.41
N ASP A 306 40.03 -9.26 23.73
CA ASP A 306 40.06 -9.90 22.42
C ASP A 306 39.84 -11.41 22.56
N ILE A 307 40.48 -12.00 23.58
CA ILE A 307 40.25 -13.40 23.97
C ILE A 307 38.78 -13.61 24.30
N ASN A 308 38.19 -12.79 25.18
CA ASN A 308 36.77 -12.92 25.54
C ASN A 308 35.82 -12.75 24.34
N ARG A 309 36.22 -12.00 23.30
CA ARG A 309 35.44 -11.89 22.06
C ARG A 309 35.54 -13.14 21.20
N LEU A 310 36.72 -13.76 21.12
CA LEU A 310 36.91 -15.04 20.45
C LEU A 310 36.08 -16.13 21.16
N ILE A 311 36.21 -16.25 22.48
CA ILE A 311 35.53 -17.30 23.27
C ILE A 311 34.01 -17.23 23.12
N LYS A 312 33.42 -16.03 23.20
CA LYS A 312 31.98 -15.86 22.94
C LYS A 312 31.57 -16.23 21.51
N ALA A 313 32.44 -15.98 20.54
CA ALA A 313 32.16 -16.38 19.17
C ALA A 313 32.22 -17.89 19.02
N VAL A 314 33.15 -18.57 19.70
CA VAL A 314 33.22 -20.04 19.71
C VAL A 314 31.96 -20.63 20.32
N GLU A 315 31.49 -20.11 21.47
CA GLU A 315 30.21 -20.53 22.08
C GLU A 315 29.03 -20.35 21.12
N SER A 316 28.92 -19.18 20.49
CA SER A 316 27.85 -18.90 19.52
C SER A 316 27.92 -19.83 18.31
N GLU A 317 29.11 -20.12 17.79
CA GLU A 317 29.25 -21.03 16.65
C GLU A 317 28.86 -22.46 17.02
N ILE A 318 29.22 -22.91 18.23
CA ILE A 318 28.78 -24.21 18.74
C ILE A 318 27.25 -24.24 18.85
N GLU A 319 26.63 -23.22 19.43
CA GLU A 319 25.16 -23.10 19.51
C GLU A 319 24.51 -23.14 18.11
N ASP A 320 25.10 -22.45 17.13
CA ASP A 320 24.60 -22.41 15.76
C ASP A 320 24.73 -23.76 15.03
N VAL A 321 25.86 -24.46 15.22
CA VAL A 321 26.12 -25.76 14.57
C VAL A 321 25.27 -26.88 15.17
N ILE A 322 24.99 -26.83 16.47
CA ILE A 322 24.17 -27.86 17.15
C ILE A 322 22.67 -27.59 17.09
N ASP A 323 22.22 -26.46 16.53
CA ASP A 323 20.80 -26.12 16.44
C ASP A 323 20.01 -27.19 15.66
N GLY A 324 19.17 -27.91 16.41
CA GLY A 324 18.37 -29.08 16.01
C GLY A 324 19.14 -30.31 15.56
N THR A 325 20.37 -30.46 16.03
CA THR A 325 20.96 -31.79 16.20
C THR A 325 20.48 -32.41 17.52
N ASP A 326 20.90 -33.64 17.79
CA ASP A 326 20.77 -34.28 19.11
C ASP A 326 21.52 -33.55 20.24
N PHE A 327 22.38 -32.59 19.91
CA PHE A 327 23.12 -31.74 20.85
C PHE A 327 22.44 -30.37 21.09
N GLU A 328 21.26 -30.09 20.50
CA GLU A 328 20.58 -28.77 20.58
C GLU A 328 20.42 -28.25 22.03
N ASP A 329 20.19 -29.17 22.98
CA ASP A 329 19.99 -28.86 24.40
C ASP A 329 21.26 -29.03 25.26
N ALA A 330 22.43 -29.25 24.65
CA ALA A 330 23.66 -29.56 25.38
C ALA A 330 24.17 -28.37 26.22
N ASP A 331 24.59 -28.65 27.45
CA ASP A 331 25.27 -27.69 28.31
C ASP A 331 26.69 -27.40 27.76
N ILE A 332 26.90 -26.21 27.20
CA ILE A 332 28.22 -25.81 26.65
C ILE A 332 29.13 -25.26 27.77
N ARG A 333 30.33 -25.83 27.89
CA ARG A 333 31.37 -25.39 28.84
C ARG A 333 32.72 -25.22 28.15
N GLY A 334 33.35 -24.09 28.41
CA GLY A 334 34.58 -23.69 27.73
C GLY A 334 35.80 -23.56 28.61
N ASN A 335 36.95 -23.96 28.07
CA ASN A 335 38.26 -23.51 28.55
C ASN A 335 39.05 -22.87 27.41
N TYR A 336 40.05 -22.07 27.78
CA TYR A 336 41.01 -21.55 26.82
C TYR A 336 42.42 -21.60 27.39
N SER A 337 43.39 -21.73 26.49
CA SER A 337 44.80 -21.65 26.79
C SER A 337 45.48 -20.69 25.82
N VAL A 338 46.57 -20.06 26.27
CA VAL A 338 47.37 -19.16 25.44
C VAL A 338 48.82 -19.56 25.55
N GLU A 339 49.45 -19.84 24.42
CA GLU A 339 50.88 -20.10 24.34
C GLU A 339 51.60 -18.88 23.75
N TYR A 340 52.65 -18.43 24.45
CA TYR A 340 53.55 -17.37 23.99
C TYR A 340 54.94 -17.95 23.71
N LYS A 341 55.72 -17.18 22.95
CA LYS A 341 57.10 -17.50 22.61
C LYS A 341 58.09 -17.29 23.76
#